data_AF-A0A3N5Z601-F1
#
_entry.id   AF-A0A3N5Z601-F1
#
_cell.length_a   1.000
_cell.length_b   1.000
_cell.length_c   1.000
_cell.angle_alpha   90.00
_cell.angle_beta   90.00
_cell.angle_gamma   90.00
#
_symmetry.space_group_name_H-M   'P 1'
#
loop_
_entity.id
_entity.type
_entity.pdbx_description
1 polymer ?
#
loop_
_entity_poly.entity_id
_entity_poly.type
_entity_poly.pdbx_seq_one_letter_code
_entity_poly.pdbx_strand_id
1 'polypeptide(L)'
;MAPKKSGKKYKSKETPETPCSGTASTQEIAENNKVNFPIVGIGASAGGLKAFEAFFSGMPTAVDPGMAFVLVQHLAPDHKSILTDLVKRYTRMQVFEV
;
A
#
# COMPACT_ATOMS: atom_id res chain seq x y z
N MET A 1 -20.12 -51.01 -16.02
CA MET A 1 -19.58 -51.23 -17.37
C MET A 1 -19.94 -50.00 -18.21
N ALA A 2 -19.01 -49.05 -18.36
CA ALA A 2 -19.18 -47.86 -19.18
C ALA A 2 -18.05 -47.82 -20.22
N PRO A 3 -18.35 -47.57 -21.52
CA PRO A 3 -17.37 -47.64 -22.58
C PRO A 3 -16.54 -46.36 -22.72
N LYS A 4 -15.35 -46.58 -23.28
CA LYS A 4 -14.23 -45.67 -23.46
C LYS A 4 -14.52 -44.56 -24.47
N LYS A 5 -14.04 -43.35 -24.18
CA LYS A 5 -13.93 -42.23 -25.13
C LYS A 5 -12.93 -42.56 -26.25
N SER A 6 -13.34 -42.32 -27.48
CA SER A 6 -12.51 -42.36 -28.69
C SER A 6 -11.91 -40.96 -28.94
N GLY A 7 -10.60 -40.91 -29.14
CA GLY A 7 -9.85 -39.73 -29.55
C GLY A 7 -8.69 -40.16 -30.45
N LYS A 8 -8.76 -39.72 -31.70
CA LYS A 8 -7.99 -40.18 -32.86
C LYS A 8 -6.50 -39.82 -32.73
N LYS A 9 -5.62 -40.78 -33.01
CA LYS A 9 -4.17 -40.59 -33.21
C LYS A 9 -3.91 -39.82 -34.51
N TYR A 10 -2.96 -38.89 -34.48
CA TYR A 10 -2.13 -38.55 -35.64
C TYR A 10 -0.65 -38.61 -35.23
N LYS A 11 0.10 -39.38 -36.04
CA LYS A 11 1.54 -39.69 -36.07
C LYS A 11 2.02 -39.05 -37.39
N SER A 12 3.21 -38.48 -37.64
CA SER A 12 4.57 -38.45 -37.09
C SER A 12 5.27 -37.20 -37.69
N LYS A 13 6.49 -36.79 -37.28
CA LYS A 13 7.78 -37.11 -37.94
C LYS A 13 8.98 -36.60 -37.12
N GLU A 14 10.14 -37.19 -37.40
CA GLU A 14 11.38 -37.43 -36.62
C GLU A 14 12.31 -36.26 -36.22
N THR A 15 12.96 -36.43 -35.04
CA THR A 15 14.34 -36.11 -34.48
C THR A 15 15.17 -34.90 -34.99
N PRO A 16 16.22 -34.38 -34.29
CA PRO A 16 16.90 -34.79 -33.04
C PRO A 16 17.08 -33.66 -31.96
N GLU A 17 17.15 -34.05 -30.69
CA GLU A 17 17.98 -33.57 -29.55
C GLU A 17 18.55 -32.12 -29.43
N THR A 18 18.38 -31.60 -28.20
CA THR A 18 19.04 -30.46 -27.49
C THR A 18 18.30 -29.11 -27.49
N PRO A 19 17.82 -28.60 -26.33
CA PRO A 19 17.22 -27.28 -26.24
C PRO A 19 18.33 -26.22 -26.16
N CYS A 20 18.66 -25.61 -27.29
CA CYS A 20 19.26 -24.27 -27.30
C CYS A 20 18.12 -23.25 -27.26
N SER A 21 17.85 -22.70 -26.07
CA SER A 21 17.23 -21.38 -25.96
C SER A 21 18.25 -20.49 -25.26
N GLY A 22 18.85 -19.58 -26.04
CA GLY A 22 19.91 -18.70 -25.57
C GLY A 22 19.39 -17.74 -24.51
N THR A 23 19.95 -17.81 -23.32
CA THR A 23 19.80 -16.76 -22.30
C THR A 23 20.81 -15.66 -22.57
N ALA A 24 20.50 -14.79 -23.53
CA ALA A 24 21.22 -13.55 -23.74
C ALA A 24 20.75 -12.48 -22.75
N SER A 25 21.73 -11.75 -22.22
CA SER A 25 21.65 -10.53 -21.41
C SER A 25 21.19 -10.66 -19.94
N THR A 26 22.17 -10.90 -19.08
CA THR A 26 22.27 -10.28 -17.75
C THR A 26 22.12 -8.77 -17.91
N GLN A 27 20.95 -8.21 -17.55
CA GLN A 27 20.79 -6.78 -17.32
C GLN A 27 20.84 -6.56 -15.82
N GLU A 28 21.88 -5.87 -15.37
CA GLU A 28 22.02 -5.36 -14.02
C GLU A 28 20.83 -4.44 -13.72
N ILE A 29 19.88 -4.93 -12.92
CA ILE A 29 18.79 -4.10 -12.43
C ILE A 29 19.40 -3.24 -11.32
N ALA A 30 19.78 -2.00 -11.67
CA ALA A 30 19.91 -0.95 -10.68
C ALA A 30 18.51 -0.73 -10.09
N GLU A 31 18.17 -1.48 -9.05
CA GLU A 31 16.93 -1.29 -8.30
C GLU A 31 16.99 0.09 -7.66
N ASN A 32 16.35 1.02 -8.34
CA ASN A 32 16.03 2.33 -7.83
C ASN A 32 15.12 2.10 -6.62
N ASN A 33 15.72 1.96 -5.44
CA ASN A 33 15.11 1.57 -4.19
C ASN A 33 14.17 2.70 -3.75
N LYS A 34 13.02 2.80 -4.41
CA LYS A 34 11.92 3.68 -4.02
C LYS A 34 11.45 3.16 -2.69
N VAL A 35 11.84 3.86 -1.63
CA VAL A 35 11.28 3.61 -0.29
C VAL A 35 9.77 3.79 -0.41
N ASN A 36 9.03 2.70 -0.27
CA ASN A 36 7.57 2.72 -0.25
C ASN A 36 7.11 3.34 1.07
N PHE A 37 6.99 4.67 1.11
CA PHE A 37 6.50 5.42 2.27
C PHE A 37 5.11 6.01 1.94
N PRO A 38 4.01 5.35 2.36
CA PRO A 38 2.66 5.80 2.00
C PRO A 38 2.27 7.08 2.73
N ILE A 39 1.43 7.89 2.06
CA ILE A 39 0.83 9.10 2.61
C ILE A 39 -0.69 8.92 2.61
N VAL A 40 -1.30 9.11 3.77
CA VAL A 40 -2.74 8.94 3.98
C VAL A 40 -3.38 10.30 4.24
N GLY A 41 -4.26 10.74 3.33
CA GLY A 41 -5.07 11.94 3.51
C GLY A 41 -6.37 11.62 4.24
N ILE A 42 -6.68 12.35 5.31
CA ILE A 42 -7.94 12.21 6.06
C ILE A 42 -8.64 13.56 6.11
N GLY A 43 -9.82 13.63 5.49
CA GLY A 43 -10.67 14.82 5.50
C GLY A 43 -11.79 14.72 6.54
N ALA A 44 -12.05 15.80 7.27
CA ALA A 44 -13.19 15.87 8.19
C ALA A 44 -13.82 17.28 8.21
N SER A 45 -15.05 17.37 8.71
CA SER A 45 -15.83 18.61 8.84
C SER A 45 -16.47 18.66 10.25
N ALA A 46 -17.76 18.96 10.38
CA ALA A 46 -18.44 18.99 11.67
C ALA A 46 -18.26 17.68 12.47
N GLY A 47 -17.77 17.78 13.71
CA GLY A 47 -17.59 16.63 14.60
C GLY A 47 -16.34 15.77 14.34
N GLY A 48 -15.50 16.11 13.36
CA GLY A 48 -14.31 15.34 12.97
C GLY A 48 -13.23 15.18 14.05
N LEU A 49 -13.16 16.12 14.99
CA LEU A 49 -12.17 16.13 16.07
C LEU A 49 -12.19 14.86 16.94
N LYS A 50 -13.39 14.39 17.31
CA LYS A 50 -13.54 13.13 18.07
C LYS A 50 -13.15 11.90 17.25
N ALA A 51 -13.36 11.95 15.93
CA ALA A 51 -12.96 10.87 15.04
C ALA A 51 -11.44 10.77 14.95
N PHE A 52 -10.74 11.90 14.88
CA PHE A 52 -9.27 11.92 14.93
C PHE A 52 -8.73 11.40 16.26
N GLU A 53 -9.33 11.81 17.37
CA GLU A 53 -8.99 11.27 18.70
C GLU A 53 -9.13 9.74 18.73
N ALA A 54 -10.29 9.21 18.34
CA ALA A 54 -10.54 7.78 18.33
C ALA A 54 -9.58 7.03 17.39
N PHE A 55 -9.28 7.61 16.23
CA PHE A 55 -8.37 7.03 15.25
C PHE A 55 -6.94 6.92 15.78
N PHE A 56 -6.37 8.02 16.28
CA PHE A 56 -4.98 8.02 16.76
C PHE A 56 -4.82 7.30 18.10
N SER A 57 -5.82 7.33 18.98
CA SER A 57 -5.79 6.54 20.22
C SER A 57 -5.86 5.02 19.97
N GLY A 58 -6.47 4.60 18.87
CA GLY A 58 -6.51 3.21 18.44
C GLY A 58 -5.23 2.72 17.72
N MET A 59 -4.29 3.62 17.40
CA MET A 59 -3.07 3.23 16.72
C MET A 59 -2.06 2.56 17.65
N PRO A 60 -1.30 1.56 17.16
CA PRO A 60 -0.19 1.00 17.92
C PRO A 60 0.83 2.08 18.30
N THR A 61 1.07 2.26 19.60
CA THR A 61 2.05 3.25 20.11
C THR A 61 3.45 2.68 20.27
N ALA A 62 3.59 1.36 20.16
CA ALA A 62 4.84 0.62 20.34
C ALA A 62 5.73 0.60 19.09
N VAL A 63 5.18 0.87 17.91
CA VAL A 63 5.89 0.82 16.63
C VAL A 63 5.58 2.06 15.80
N ASP A 64 6.55 2.51 15.02
CA ASP A 64 6.34 3.57 14.05
C ASP A 64 5.41 3.03 12.94
N PRO A 65 4.31 3.74 12.61
CA PRO A 65 3.39 3.30 11.56
C PRO A 65 4.02 3.26 10.15
N GLY A 66 5.20 3.86 9.95
CA GLY A 66 5.91 3.79 8.66
C GLY A 66 5.16 4.50 7.53
N MET A 67 4.33 5.49 7.88
CA MET A 67 3.52 6.27 6.95
C MET A 67 3.28 7.67 7.49
N ALA A 68 2.93 8.62 6.61
CA ALA A 68 2.52 9.96 7.02
C ALA A 68 1.01 10.15 6.89
N PHE A 69 0.46 11.01 7.76
CA PHE A 69 -0.94 11.40 7.73
C PHE A 69 -1.08 12.89 7.43
N VAL A 70 -1.95 13.24 6.48
CA VAL A 70 -2.32 14.62 6.17
C VAL A 70 -3.78 14.81 6.60
N LEU A 71 -4.01 15.67 7.58
CA LEU A 71 -5.34 15.90 8.13
C LEU A 71 -5.90 17.22 7.60
N VAL A 72 -7.04 17.17 6.91
CA VAL A 72 -7.73 18.35 6.39
C VAL A 72 -9.05 18.49 7.12
N GLN A 73 -9.12 19.44 8.03
CA GLN A 73 -10.33 19.76 8.78
C GLN A 73 -10.97 21.01 8.17
N HIS A 74 -12.19 20.88 7.65
CA HIS A 74 -12.99 22.04 7.25
C HIS A 74 -13.46 22.74 8.54
N LEU A 75 -12.86 23.89 8.85
CA LEU A 75 -13.27 24.78 9.94
C LEU A 75 -13.91 26.03 9.37
N ALA A 76 -14.79 26.67 10.17
CA ALA A 76 -15.19 28.03 9.87
C ALA A 76 -13.98 28.97 10.02
N PRO A 77 -13.87 30.03 9.20
CA PRO A 77 -12.68 30.88 9.10
C PRO A 77 -12.23 31.50 10.43
N ASP A 78 -13.17 31.71 11.35
CA ASP A 78 -12.94 32.40 12.62
C ASP A 78 -12.43 31.48 13.74
N HIS A 79 -12.26 30.19 13.46
CA HIS A 79 -11.82 29.21 14.46
C HIS A 79 -10.37 28.80 14.25
N LYS A 80 -9.52 29.14 15.24
CA LYS A 80 -8.19 28.54 15.34
C LYS A 80 -8.32 27.03 15.45
N SER A 81 -7.56 26.30 14.64
CA SER A 81 -7.55 24.85 14.68
C SER A 81 -6.95 24.37 16.00
N ILE A 82 -7.70 23.58 16.77
CA ILE A 82 -7.17 22.83 17.92
C ILE A 82 -6.68 21.43 17.50
N LEU A 83 -6.67 21.14 16.20
CA LEU A 83 -6.39 19.80 15.67
C LEU A 83 -4.98 19.36 16.01
N THR A 84 -4.00 20.25 15.84
CA THR A 84 -2.59 19.99 16.12
C THR A 84 -2.39 19.56 17.57
N ASP A 85 -2.92 20.34 18.52
CA ASP A 85 -2.82 20.05 19.95
C ASP A 85 -3.60 18.79 20.35
N LEU A 86 -4.76 18.56 19.73
CA LEU A 86 -5.54 17.36 19.95
C LEU A 86 -4.75 16.12 19.53
N VAL A 87 -4.24 16.09 18.30
CA VAL A 87 -3.56 14.91 17.74
C VAL A 87 -2.27 14.61 18.51
N LYS A 88 -1.49 15.63 18.89
CA LYS A 88 -0.27 15.48 19.71
C LYS A 88 -0.48 14.74 21.03
N ARG A 89 -1.70 14.76 21.59
CA ARG A 89 -2.01 14.02 22.83
C ARG A 89 -2.17 12.52 22.62
N TYR A 90 -2.52 12.09 21.39
CA TYR A 90 -2.85 10.69 21.08
C TYR A 90 -1.84 10.01 20.18
N THR A 91 -0.80 10.70 19.71
CA THR A 91 0.27 10.10 18.90
C THR A 91 1.66 10.54 19.35
N ARG A 92 2.64 9.68 19.12
CA ARG A 92 4.08 9.98 19.28
C ARG A 92 4.71 10.54 17.99
N MET A 93 3.95 10.52 16.88
CA MET A 93 4.39 11.13 15.63
C MET A 93 4.59 12.63 15.80
N GLN A 94 5.52 13.21 15.04
CA GLN A 94 5.65 14.65 14.97
C GLN A 94 4.45 15.23 14.23
N VAL A 95 3.79 16.23 14.81
CA VAL A 95 2.60 16.87 14.25
C VAL A 95 2.89 18.34 13.99
N PHE A 96 2.66 18.77 12.75
CA PHE A 96 2.87 20.13 12.28
C PHE A 96 1.57 20.69 11.70
N GLU A 97 1.37 21.99 11.87
CA GLU A 97 0.30 22.74 11.22
C GLU A 97 0.89 23.48 10.02
N VAL A 98 0.15 23.52 8.91
CA VAL A 98 0.56 24.12 7.63
C VAL A 98 -0.30 25.30 7.26
#